data_AF-A0A5S4YI85-F1
#
_entry.id   AF-A0A5S4YI85-F1
#
_cell.length_a   1.000
_cell.length_b   1.000
_cell.length_c   1.000
_cell.angle_alpha   90.00
_cell.angle_beta   90.00
_cell.angle_gamma   90.00
#
_symmetry.space_group_name_H-M   'P 1'
#
loop_
_entity.id
_entity.type
_entity.pdbx_description
1 polymer ?
#
loop_
_entity_poly.entity_id
_entity_poly.type
_entity_poly.pdbx_seq_one_letter_code
_entity_poly.pdbx_strand_id
1 'polypeptide(L)'
;MIVPMRQTSDDYEFRRENLWLIDERLAFHDFLASDKPLSTMPITADKSGKEPDLVSLRIFNTPFLIAEKGIPPASLTILEIKRPMRTGYVAGKNEKSDPILQSLDYLSRLRNGAATRRGRPIPNAGQIPGFIYIIADITDDLIHSCELFNLTKTPDGLGFFGYHPQPTFNAYIQVVSFDGLLKGAKERNRAFFDKLGLPAH
;
A
#
# COMPACT_ATOMS: atom_id res chain seq x y z
N MET A 1 16.19 6.38 1.17
CA MET A 1 15.02 6.38 2.06
C MET A 1 13.79 6.66 1.21
N ILE A 2 12.83 5.73 1.15
CA ILE A 2 11.66 5.84 0.25
C ILE A 2 10.62 6.81 0.82
N VAL A 3 10.47 6.88 2.15
CA VAL A 3 9.60 7.83 2.86
C VAL A 3 10.26 8.25 4.18
N PRO A 4 10.16 9.52 4.61
CA PRO A 4 10.56 9.91 5.96
C PRO A 4 9.74 9.17 7.03
N MET A 5 10.43 8.50 7.95
CA MET A 5 9.80 7.69 9.01
C MET A 5 9.15 8.56 10.08
N ARG A 6 8.10 8.03 10.72
CA ARG A 6 7.38 8.62 11.86
C ARG A 6 6.76 9.97 11.54
N GLN A 7 6.28 10.14 10.32
CA GLN A 7 5.65 11.36 9.83
C GLN A 7 4.28 11.08 9.22
N THR A 8 3.49 12.13 9.11
CA THR A 8 2.24 12.18 8.37
C THR A 8 2.33 13.23 7.27
N SER A 9 1.44 13.15 6.29
CA SER A 9 1.33 14.15 5.23
C SER A 9 0.95 15.56 5.71
N ASP A 10 0.56 15.70 6.99
CA ASP A 10 0.23 16.98 7.62
C ASP A 10 1.47 17.61 8.30
N ASP A 11 2.59 16.89 8.43
CA ASP A 11 3.84 17.43 8.96
C ASP A 11 4.54 18.32 7.91
N TYR A 12 5.05 19.48 8.33
CA TYR A 12 5.69 20.46 7.44
C TYR A 12 6.91 19.89 6.69
N GLU A 13 7.64 18.96 7.30
CA GLU A 13 8.85 18.36 6.74
C GLU A 13 8.57 17.16 5.82
N PHE A 14 7.30 16.78 5.64
CA PHE A 14 6.95 15.58 4.89
C PHE A 14 7.33 15.72 3.41
N ARG A 15 8.33 14.94 2.98
CA ARG A 15 8.79 14.88 1.59
C ARG A 15 8.18 13.68 0.86
N ARG A 16 7.53 13.97 -0.28
CA ARG A 16 6.89 12.97 -1.17
C ARG A 16 7.79 12.44 -2.27
N GLU A 17 9.03 12.92 -2.31
CA GLU A 17 9.92 12.87 -3.48
C GLU A 17 10.26 11.46 -3.97
N ASN A 18 10.03 10.41 -3.18
CA ASN A 18 10.38 9.03 -3.54
C ASN A 18 9.18 8.07 -3.57
N LEU A 19 7.95 8.52 -3.26
CA LEU A 19 6.75 7.67 -3.26
C LEU A 19 6.41 7.11 -4.65
N TRP A 20 6.74 7.86 -5.69
CA TRP A 20 6.54 7.47 -7.10
C TRP A 20 7.36 6.24 -7.52
N LEU A 21 8.43 5.91 -6.78
CA LEU A 21 9.20 4.68 -7.00
C LEU A 21 8.31 3.44 -6.81
N ILE A 22 7.33 3.53 -5.91
CA ILE A 22 6.37 2.47 -5.62
C ILE A 22 5.16 2.61 -6.54
N ASP A 23 4.46 3.73 -6.44
CA ASP A 23 3.27 4.01 -7.23
C ASP A 23 3.04 5.53 -7.30
N GLU A 24 2.86 6.05 -8.50
CA GLU A 24 2.57 7.47 -8.76
C GLU A 24 1.30 7.97 -8.04
N ARG A 25 0.33 7.09 -7.80
CA ARG A 25 -0.92 7.41 -7.09
C ARG A 25 -0.66 7.76 -5.63
N LEU A 26 0.42 7.29 -5.02
CA LEU A 26 0.81 7.68 -3.67
C LEU A 26 1.25 9.14 -3.58
N ALA A 27 1.62 9.80 -4.68
CA ALA A 27 1.87 11.24 -4.68
C ALA A 27 0.57 12.05 -4.45
N PHE A 28 -0.58 11.46 -4.79
CA PHE A 28 -1.92 12.06 -4.75
C PHE A 28 -2.78 11.39 -3.67
N HIS A 29 -2.56 11.76 -2.41
CA HIS A 29 -3.28 11.26 -1.23
C HIS A 29 -4.00 12.38 -0.47
N ASP A 30 -5.07 12.02 0.22
CA ASP A 30 -5.79 12.89 1.16
C ASP A 30 -5.21 12.83 2.57
N PHE A 31 -4.66 11.67 2.93
CA PHE A 31 -3.90 11.44 4.15
C PHE A 31 -2.88 10.33 3.92
N LEU A 32 -1.68 10.50 4.45
CA LEU A 32 -0.64 9.48 4.44
C LEU A 32 0.09 9.50 5.79
N ALA A 33 0.43 8.32 6.30
CA ALA A 33 1.22 8.14 7.51
C ALA A 33 2.28 7.07 7.28
N SER A 34 3.51 7.31 7.76
CA SER A 34 4.63 6.38 7.67
C SER A 34 5.21 6.13 9.07
N ASP A 35 5.37 4.86 9.42
CA ASP A 35 5.78 4.40 10.76
C ASP A 35 5.02 5.12 11.89
N LYS A 36 3.69 5.09 11.79
CA LYS A 36 2.80 5.65 12.82
C LYS A 36 1.87 4.57 13.34
N PRO A 37 1.61 4.52 14.66
CA PRO A 37 0.59 3.64 15.20
C PRO A 37 -0.81 3.99 14.64
N LEU A 38 -1.61 2.97 14.33
CA LEU A 38 -3.01 3.15 13.86
C LEU A 38 -3.82 4.03 14.82
N SER A 39 -3.59 3.91 16.13
CA SER A 39 -4.24 4.73 17.16
C SER A 39 -4.08 6.24 16.99
N THR A 40 -3.04 6.69 16.29
CA THR A 40 -2.74 8.10 16.03
C THR A 40 -3.35 8.63 14.74
N MET A 41 -3.89 7.75 13.88
CA MET A 41 -4.39 8.13 12.57
C MET A 41 -5.85 8.60 12.65
N PRO A 42 -6.22 9.76 12.05
CA PRO A 42 -7.59 10.27 12.08
C PRO A 42 -8.54 9.53 11.13
N ILE A 43 -8.02 8.62 10.31
CA ILE A 43 -8.75 7.94 9.22
C ILE A 43 -9.38 6.60 9.64
N THR A 44 -9.22 6.19 10.89
CA THR A 44 -9.73 4.92 11.44
C THR A 44 -10.15 5.11 12.90
N ALA A 45 -11.06 4.25 13.38
CA ALA A 45 -11.41 4.17 14.79
C ALA A 45 -10.50 3.19 15.56
N ASP A 46 -9.63 2.43 14.90
CA ASP A 46 -8.73 1.48 15.53
C ASP A 46 -7.77 2.20 16.51
N LYS A 47 -7.62 1.66 17.73
CA LYS A 47 -6.80 2.22 18.81
C LYS A 47 -5.59 1.35 19.15
N SER A 48 -5.23 0.40 18.28
CA SER A 48 -4.07 -0.45 18.49
C SER A 48 -2.76 0.30 18.24
N GLY A 49 -1.70 -0.16 18.92
CA GLY A 49 -0.32 0.29 18.69
C GLY A 49 0.35 -0.35 17.47
N LYS A 50 -0.43 -0.93 16.55
CA LYS A 50 0.07 -1.55 15.32
C LYS A 50 0.59 -0.44 14.40
N GLU A 51 1.75 -0.66 13.81
CA GLU A 51 2.50 0.37 13.08
C GLU A 51 2.85 -0.18 11.69
N PRO A 52 2.06 0.18 10.66
CA PRO A 52 2.41 -0.11 9.27
C PRO A 52 3.53 0.81 8.78
N ASP A 53 4.38 0.31 7.87
CA ASP A 53 5.48 1.12 7.31
C ASP A 53 4.92 2.35 6.57
N LEU A 54 3.85 2.16 5.80
CA LEU A 54 3.05 3.27 5.28
C LEU A 54 1.58 2.92 5.03
N VAL A 55 0.72 3.89 5.33
CA VAL A 55 -0.71 3.92 5.03
C VAL A 55 -1.03 5.16 4.21
N SER A 56 -1.87 5.01 3.19
CA SER A 56 -2.42 6.14 2.43
C SER A 56 -3.92 5.98 2.23
N LEU A 57 -4.68 7.05 2.51
CA LEU A 57 -6.07 7.21 2.14
C LEU A 57 -6.15 8.20 0.99
N ARG A 58 -6.88 7.80 -0.05
CA ARG A 58 -7.24 8.68 -1.17
C ARG A 58 -8.76 8.74 -1.30
N ILE A 59 -9.27 9.96 -1.47
CA ILE A 59 -10.66 10.28 -1.78
C ILE A 59 -10.68 10.83 -3.21
N PHE A 60 -11.48 10.23 -4.06
CA PHE A 60 -11.65 10.68 -5.43
C PHE A 60 -12.68 11.82 -5.43
N ASN A 61 -12.25 13.04 -5.78
CA ASN A 61 -13.12 14.19 -5.97
C ASN A 61 -13.92 14.02 -7.28
N THR A 62 -15.00 13.25 -7.25
CA THR A 62 -16.03 13.32 -8.29
C THR A 62 -16.91 14.54 -8.03
N PRO A 63 -17.17 15.42 -9.02
CA PRO A 63 -18.14 16.49 -8.87
C PRO A 63 -19.48 15.90 -8.43
N PHE A 64 -20.03 16.45 -7.36
CA PHE A 64 -21.21 15.95 -6.64
C PHE A 64 -22.44 15.71 -7.55
N LEU A 65 -22.48 16.38 -8.72
CA LEU A 65 -23.56 16.31 -9.71
C LEU A 65 -23.62 15.02 -10.54
N ILE A 66 -22.58 14.18 -10.52
CA ILE A 66 -22.54 12.92 -11.30
C ILE A 66 -22.77 11.70 -10.40
N ALA A 67 -22.65 11.84 -9.09
CA ALA A 67 -22.87 10.76 -8.14
C ALA A 67 -24.35 10.68 -7.74
N GLU A 68 -25.25 10.36 -8.68
CA GLU A 68 -26.68 10.17 -8.36
C GLU A 68 -26.92 9.04 -7.34
N LYS A 69 -25.94 8.14 -7.13
CA LYS A 69 -25.94 7.12 -6.08
C LYS A 69 -24.50 6.72 -5.71
N GLY A 70 -24.06 6.95 -4.49
CA GLY A 70 -23.01 6.10 -3.92
C GLY A 70 -21.85 6.79 -3.20
N ILE A 71 -21.29 6.02 -2.27
CA ILE A 71 -20.09 6.21 -1.45
C ILE A 71 -19.07 7.11 -2.14
N PRO A 72 -18.45 8.11 -1.46
CA PRO A 72 -17.33 8.85 -2.01
C PRO A 72 -16.31 7.83 -2.50
N PRO A 73 -15.96 7.81 -3.80
CA PRO A 73 -15.01 6.84 -4.27
C PRO A 73 -13.75 7.09 -3.44
N ALA A 74 -13.26 6.06 -2.76
CA ALA A 74 -12.08 6.13 -1.92
C ALA A 74 -11.24 4.87 -2.14
N SER A 75 -9.97 4.92 -1.74
CA SER A 75 -9.11 3.75 -1.70
C SER A 75 -8.14 3.84 -0.54
N LEU A 76 -7.81 2.68 0.03
CA LEU A 76 -6.77 2.54 1.04
C LEU A 76 -5.56 1.85 0.44
N THR A 77 -4.37 2.34 0.74
CA THR A 77 -3.12 1.70 0.36
C THR A 77 -2.31 1.38 1.60
N ILE A 78 -1.84 0.14 1.68
CA ILE A 78 -0.84 -0.33 2.65
C ILE A 78 0.44 -0.60 1.89
N LEU A 79 1.56 -0.14 2.45
CA LEU A 79 2.89 -0.51 2.03
C LEU A 79 3.60 -1.14 3.22
N GLU A 80 4.15 -2.33 3.00
CA GLU A 80 5.01 -3.05 3.92
C GLU A 80 6.38 -3.29 3.25
N ILE A 81 7.46 -2.91 3.92
CA ILE A 81 8.83 -3.03 3.45
C ILE A 81 9.57 -3.98 4.40
N LYS A 82 10.01 -5.12 3.88
CA LYS A 82 10.83 -6.04 4.66
C LYS A 82 12.30 -5.69 4.55
N ARG A 83 13.06 -6.04 5.60
CA ARG A 83 14.52 -5.91 5.55
C ARG A 83 15.06 -6.78 4.40
N PRO A 84 16.04 -6.30 3.62
CA PRO A 84 16.72 -7.13 2.62
C PRO A 84 17.24 -8.43 3.26
N MET A 85 17.22 -9.51 2.48
CA MET A 85 17.64 -10.86 2.85
C MET A 85 16.86 -11.45 4.04
N ARG A 86 15.68 -10.92 4.35
CA ARG A 86 14.79 -11.51 5.37
C ARG A 86 14.24 -12.84 4.86
N THR A 87 14.48 -13.90 5.63
CA THR A 87 13.94 -15.26 5.44
C THR A 87 13.20 -15.72 6.68
N GLY A 88 12.61 -16.91 6.67
CA GLY A 88 11.89 -17.52 7.79
C GLY A 88 10.44 -17.02 7.92
N TYR A 89 9.81 -16.63 6.82
CA TYR A 89 8.37 -16.44 6.72
C TYR A 89 7.65 -17.77 6.93
N VAL A 90 6.46 -17.73 7.52
CA VAL A 90 5.62 -18.91 7.72
C VAL A 90 4.25 -18.64 7.14
N ALA A 91 4.05 -19.11 5.91
CA ALA A 91 2.82 -18.91 5.14
C ALA A 91 1.57 -19.23 5.96
N GLY A 92 0.62 -18.29 6.00
CA GLY A 92 -0.69 -18.48 6.60
C GLY A 92 -0.73 -18.57 8.13
N LYS A 93 0.42 -18.51 8.83
CA LYS A 93 0.45 -18.77 10.28
C LYS A 93 -0.12 -17.63 11.11
N ASN A 94 0.37 -16.40 10.90
CA ASN A 94 -0.12 -15.20 11.57
C ASN A 94 0.51 -13.92 10.97
N GLU A 95 0.03 -12.77 11.43
CA GLU A 95 0.45 -11.45 10.98
C GLU A 95 1.90 -11.08 11.36
N LYS A 96 2.56 -11.87 12.21
CA LYS A 96 3.97 -11.65 12.59
C LYS A 96 4.96 -12.40 11.69
N SER A 97 4.50 -13.46 11.05
CA SER A 97 5.35 -14.39 10.30
C SER A 97 5.05 -14.42 8.81
N ASP A 98 3.93 -13.86 8.38
CA ASP A 98 3.56 -13.76 6.98
C ASP A 98 3.28 -12.29 6.61
N PRO A 99 4.05 -11.69 5.68
CA PRO A 99 3.90 -10.28 5.31
C PRO A 99 2.58 -9.98 4.60
N ILE A 100 1.97 -10.97 3.92
CA ILE A 100 0.68 -10.81 3.26
C ILE A 100 -0.42 -10.73 4.32
N LEU A 101 -0.41 -11.65 5.30
CA LEU A 101 -1.34 -11.58 6.43
C LEU A 101 -1.17 -10.30 7.24
N GLN A 102 0.06 -9.83 7.44
CA GLN A 102 0.33 -8.57 8.13
C GLN A 102 -0.35 -7.39 7.43
N SER A 103 -0.18 -7.29 6.11
CA SER A 103 -0.75 -6.21 5.31
C SER A 103 -2.28 -6.28 5.25
N LEU A 104 -2.84 -7.50 5.17
CA LEU A 104 -4.28 -7.73 5.21
C LEU A 104 -4.88 -7.37 6.59
N ASP A 105 -4.20 -7.71 7.69
CA ASP A 105 -4.60 -7.31 9.06
C ASP A 105 -4.65 -5.78 9.17
N TYR A 106 -3.61 -5.07 8.73
CA TYR A 106 -3.60 -3.60 8.71
C TYR A 106 -4.75 -3.00 7.89
N LEU A 107 -5.00 -3.51 6.69
CA LEU A 107 -6.10 -3.05 5.85
C LEU A 107 -7.46 -3.28 6.54
N SER A 108 -7.66 -4.44 7.16
CA SER A 108 -8.89 -4.77 7.87
C SER A 108 -9.14 -3.84 9.07
N ARG A 109 -8.08 -3.49 9.81
CA ARG A 109 -8.13 -2.55 10.94
C ARG A 109 -8.46 -1.14 10.49
N LEU A 110 -7.82 -0.65 9.43
CA LEU A 110 -8.10 0.68 8.88
C LEU A 110 -9.56 0.84 8.46
N ARG A 111 -10.17 -0.24 7.95
CA ARG A 111 -11.59 -0.26 7.58
C ARG A 111 -12.53 -0.15 8.77
N ASN A 112 -12.08 -0.53 9.97
CA ASN A 112 -12.86 -0.38 11.19
C ASN A 112 -13.02 1.10 11.55
N GLY A 113 -14.24 1.62 11.39
CA GLY A 113 -14.53 3.05 11.59
C GLY A 113 -13.77 3.96 10.64
N ALA A 114 -13.56 3.52 9.40
CA ALA A 114 -12.87 4.32 8.40
C ALA A 114 -13.53 5.69 8.21
N ALA A 115 -12.71 6.72 8.17
CA ALA A 115 -13.14 8.10 8.01
C ALA A 115 -12.16 8.85 7.10
N THR A 116 -12.66 9.92 6.49
CA THR A 116 -11.81 10.92 5.85
C THR A 116 -10.90 11.58 6.90
N ARG A 117 -9.84 12.25 6.46
CA ARG A 117 -8.94 13.04 7.34
C ARG A 117 -9.68 14.04 8.25
N ARG A 118 -10.86 14.54 7.81
CA ARG A 118 -11.71 15.48 8.56
C ARG A 118 -12.73 14.80 9.48
N GLY A 119 -12.63 13.47 9.66
CA GLY A 119 -13.52 12.71 10.53
C GLY A 119 -14.88 12.34 9.90
N ARG A 120 -15.16 12.71 8.64
CA ARG A 120 -16.38 12.25 7.95
C ARG A 120 -16.30 10.72 7.73
N PRO A 121 -17.28 9.93 8.20
CA PRO A 121 -17.27 8.49 7.99
C PRO A 121 -17.27 8.11 6.50
N ILE A 122 -16.54 7.05 6.15
CA ILE A 122 -16.57 6.44 4.83
C ILE A 122 -17.50 5.22 4.91
N PRO A 123 -18.74 5.31 4.40
CA PRO A 123 -19.67 4.19 4.46
C PRO A 123 -19.17 3.02 3.61
N ASN A 124 -19.49 1.80 4.03
CA ASN A 124 -19.11 0.57 3.33
C ASN A 124 -17.60 0.48 3.05
N ALA A 125 -16.76 0.79 4.05
CA ALA A 125 -15.30 0.73 3.91
C ALA A 125 -14.75 -0.65 3.49
N GLY A 126 -15.52 -1.74 3.66
CA GLY A 126 -15.17 -3.06 3.09
C GLY A 126 -15.22 -3.09 1.56
N GLN A 127 -16.03 -2.24 0.94
CA GLN A 127 -16.24 -2.18 -0.52
C GLN A 127 -15.31 -1.21 -1.23
N ILE A 128 -14.60 -0.33 -0.51
CA ILE A 128 -13.60 0.54 -1.15
C ILE A 128 -12.36 -0.28 -1.52
N PRO A 129 -11.75 -0.10 -2.70
CA PRO A 129 -10.56 -0.86 -3.08
C PRO A 129 -9.40 -0.69 -2.09
N GLY A 130 -8.83 -1.82 -1.67
CA GLY A 130 -7.54 -1.86 -0.98
C GLY A 130 -6.40 -2.12 -1.97
N PHE A 131 -5.27 -1.47 -1.77
CA PHE A 131 -4.02 -1.74 -2.48
C PHE A 131 -2.96 -2.11 -1.45
N ILE A 132 -2.29 -3.25 -1.63
CA ILE A 132 -1.23 -3.73 -0.75
C ILE A 132 0.03 -3.86 -1.59
N TYR A 133 1.09 -3.20 -1.14
CA TYR A 133 2.43 -3.33 -1.68
C TYR A 133 3.33 -3.96 -0.62
N ILE A 134 3.99 -5.06 -0.98
CA ILE A 134 4.98 -5.72 -0.13
C ILE A 134 6.30 -5.67 -0.88
N ILE A 135 7.27 -4.93 -0.35
CA ILE A 135 8.63 -4.83 -0.90
C ILE A 135 9.53 -5.76 -0.10
N ALA A 136 9.96 -6.86 -0.71
CA ALA A 136 10.76 -7.89 -0.06
C ALA A 136 11.53 -8.72 -1.09
N ASP A 137 12.65 -9.32 -0.68
CA ASP A 137 13.31 -10.32 -1.52
C ASP A 137 12.43 -11.55 -1.70
N ILE A 138 12.38 -12.09 -2.93
CA ILE A 138 11.53 -13.22 -3.30
C ILE A 138 12.23 -14.53 -2.92
N THR A 139 12.07 -14.91 -1.66
CA THR A 139 12.60 -16.14 -1.07
C THR A 139 11.59 -17.29 -1.16
N ASP A 140 12.02 -18.55 -1.08
CA ASP A 140 11.14 -19.74 -1.24
C ASP A 140 9.94 -19.74 -0.26
N ASP A 141 10.17 -19.33 0.98
CA ASP A 141 9.15 -19.18 2.01
C ASP A 141 8.17 -18.01 1.75
N LEU A 142 8.62 -16.94 1.10
CA LEU A 142 7.73 -15.88 0.63
C LEU A 142 6.91 -16.34 -0.59
N ILE A 143 7.51 -17.12 -1.49
CA ILE A 143 6.81 -17.73 -2.63
C ILE A 143 5.65 -18.61 -2.12
N HIS A 144 5.90 -19.47 -1.13
CA HIS A 144 4.83 -20.28 -0.53
C HIS A 144 3.68 -19.43 0.04
N SER A 145 4.01 -18.27 0.63
CA SER A 145 2.98 -17.33 1.11
C SER A 145 2.20 -16.76 -0.07
N CYS A 146 2.87 -16.34 -1.14
CA CYS A 146 2.23 -15.84 -2.36
C CYS A 146 1.29 -16.87 -2.99
N GLU A 147 1.72 -18.13 -3.08
CA GLU A 147 0.91 -19.24 -3.61
C GLU A 147 -0.33 -19.51 -2.75
N LEU A 148 -0.17 -19.51 -1.41
CA LEU A 148 -1.29 -19.69 -0.47
C LEU A 148 -2.39 -18.63 -0.68
N PHE A 149 -2.00 -17.39 -0.99
CA PHE A 149 -2.93 -16.29 -1.28
C PHE A 149 -3.33 -16.18 -2.76
N ASN A 150 -3.04 -17.20 -3.57
CA ASN A 150 -3.35 -17.25 -5.01
C ASN A 150 -2.77 -16.05 -5.80
N LEU A 151 -1.60 -15.55 -5.41
CA LEU A 151 -0.90 -14.54 -6.18
C LEU A 151 -0.18 -15.19 -7.37
N THR A 152 -0.23 -14.53 -8.53
CA THR A 152 0.40 -14.98 -9.76
C THR A 152 1.77 -14.33 -9.91
N LYS A 153 2.80 -15.13 -10.19
CA LYS A 153 4.16 -14.63 -10.45
C LYS A 153 4.19 -13.75 -11.69
N THR A 154 4.91 -12.63 -11.64
CA THR A 154 5.10 -11.75 -12.80
C THR A 154 5.97 -12.43 -13.86
N PRO A 155 5.82 -12.11 -15.15
CA PRO A 155 6.59 -12.74 -16.22
C PRO A 155 8.11 -12.56 -16.10
N ASP A 156 8.56 -11.45 -15.53
CA ASP A 156 9.98 -11.20 -15.27
C ASP A 156 10.51 -11.89 -14.00
N GLY A 157 9.62 -12.53 -13.24
CA GLY A 157 9.93 -13.25 -12.01
C GLY A 157 10.31 -12.37 -10.83
N LEU A 158 10.21 -11.04 -10.96
CA LEU A 158 10.61 -10.07 -9.93
C LEU A 158 9.47 -9.71 -8.96
N GLY A 159 8.32 -10.37 -9.06
CA GLY A 159 7.21 -10.14 -8.15
C GLY A 159 6.06 -11.11 -8.32
N PHE A 160 4.99 -10.84 -7.57
CA PHE A 160 3.70 -11.53 -7.62
C PHE A 160 2.57 -10.51 -7.56
N PHE A 161 1.44 -10.83 -8.17
CA PHE A 161 0.25 -10.00 -8.15
C PHE A 161 -1.01 -10.85 -8.03
N GLY A 162 -2.00 -10.37 -7.28
CA GLY A 162 -3.29 -11.02 -7.18
C GLY A 162 -4.36 -10.14 -6.55
N TYR A 163 -5.56 -10.68 -6.46
CA TYR A 163 -6.71 -10.01 -5.88
C TYR A 163 -7.37 -10.89 -4.83
N HIS A 164 -7.62 -10.32 -3.66
CA HIS A 164 -8.26 -10.99 -2.54
C HIS A 164 -9.72 -10.51 -2.41
N PRO A 165 -10.71 -11.32 -2.86
CA PRO A 165 -12.09 -10.85 -3.10
C PRO A 165 -12.95 -10.75 -1.84
N GLN A 166 -12.52 -11.30 -0.71
CA GLN A 166 -13.33 -11.28 0.51
C GLN A 166 -13.68 -9.84 0.91
N PRO A 167 -14.94 -9.53 1.25
CA PRO A 167 -15.38 -8.16 1.56
C PRO A 167 -14.59 -7.46 2.68
N THR A 168 -14.05 -8.22 3.64
CA THR A 168 -13.17 -7.70 4.69
C THR A 168 -11.89 -7.08 4.13
N PHE A 169 -11.40 -7.56 2.98
CA PHE A 169 -10.15 -7.15 2.36
C PHE A 169 -10.32 -6.45 1.00
N ASN A 170 -11.08 -7.00 0.05
CA ASN A 170 -11.33 -6.43 -1.28
C ASN A 170 -10.08 -5.70 -1.82
N ALA A 171 -8.98 -6.46 -1.95
CA ALA A 171 -7.63 -5.91 -2.01
C ALA A 171 -6.85 -6.45 -3.20
N TYR A 172 -6.20 -5.56 -3.93
CA TYR A 172 -5.15 -5.91 -4.87
C TYR A 172 -3.82 -6.00 -4.12
N ILE A 173 -3.11 -7.09 -4.29
CA ILE A 173 -1.86 -7.38 -3.58
C ILE A 173 -0.74 -7.48 -4.61
N GLN A 174 0.31 -6.70 -4.42
CA GLN A 174 1.52 -6.76 -5.20
C GLN A 174 2.71 -7.00 -4.28
N VAL A 175 3.40 -8.12 -4.49
CA VAL A 175 4.71 -8.41 -3.89
C VAL A 175 5.77 -8.10 -4.94
N VAL A 176 6.78 -7.33 -4.61
CA VAL A 176 7.82 -6.91 -5.55
C VAL A 176 9.20 -6.97 -4.89
N SER A 177 10.20 -7.48 -5.62
CA SER A 177 11.58 -7.43 -5.17
C SER A 177 12.14 -6.00 -5.23
N PHE A 178 13.23 -5.75 -4.52
CA PHE A 178 13.92 -4.46 -4.63
C PHE A 178 14.39 -4.18 -6.06
N ASP A 179 14.87 -5.20 -6.76
CA ASP A 179 15.27 -5.10 -8.17
C ASP A 179 14.08 -4.83 -9.07
N GLY A 180 12.95 -5.50 -8.84
CA GLY A 180 11.69 -5.28 -9.56
C GLY A 180 11.16 -3.87 -9.36
N LEU A 181 11.26 -3.34 -8.14
CA LEU A 181 10.89 -1.97 -7.82
C LEU A 181 11.74 -0.97 -8.61
N LEU A 182 13.07 -1.13 -8.58
CA LEU A 182 13.98 -0.23 -9.29
C LEU A 182 13.76 -0.29 -10.80
N LYS A 183 13.68 -1.50 -11.36
CA LYS A 183 13.41 -1.73 -12.78
C LYS A 183 12.08 -1.09 -13.19
N GLY A 184 11.00 -1.36 -12.44
CA GLY A 184 9.69 -0.80 -12.72
C GLY A 184 9.67 0.73 -12.63
N ALA A 185 10.37 1.32 -11.65
CA ALA A 185 10.49 2.77 -11.53
C ALA A 185 11.24 3.39 -12.72
N LYS A 186 12.33 2.77 -13.18
CA LYS A 186 13.07 3.20 -14.38
C LYS A 186 12.20 3.11 -15.64
N GLU A 187 11.51 1.99 -15.83
CA GLU A 187 10.67 1.75 -17.02
C GLU A 187 9.50 2.72 -17.10
N ARG A 188 8.75 2.94 -16.00
CA ARG A 188 7.60 3.87 -15.96
C ARG A 188 8.00 5.31 -16.28
N ASN A 189 9.20 5.73 -15.88
CA ASN A 189 9.66 7.10 -16.03
C ASN A 189 10.62 7.28 -17.21
N ARG A 190 10.88 6.23 -18.00
CA ARG A 190 11.81 6.27 -19.12
C ARG A 190 11.46 7.39 -20.11
N ALA A 191 10.19 7.48 -20.51
CA ALA A 191 9.73 8.53 -21.41
C ALA A 191 9.92 9.96 -20.86
N PHE A 192 9.88 10.12 -19.53
CA PHE A 192 10.14 11.38 -18.86
C PHE A 192 11.64 11.69 -18.81
N PHE A 193 12.48 10.71 -18.46
CA PHE A 193 13.94 10.84 -18.47
C PHE A 193 14.48 11.16 -19.86
N ASP A 194 13.98 10.46 -20.90
CA ASP A 194 14.35 10.68 -22.30
C ASP A 194 14.04 12.13 -22.72
N LYS A 195 12.89 12.66 -22.31
CA LYS A 195 12.47 14.03 -22.63
C LYS A 195 13.25 15.10 -21.87
N LEU A 196 13.79 14.78 -20.68
CA LEU A 196 14.62 15.67 -19.87
C LEU A 196 16.11 15.59 -20.21
N GLY A 197 16.52 14.70 -21.13
CA GLY A 197 17.94 14.48 -21.45
C GLY A 197 18.74 13.87 -20.31
N LEU A 198 18.08 13.20 -19.36
CA LEU A 198 18.74 12.52 -18.24
C LEU A 198 19.14 11.11 -18.69
N PRO A 199 20.37 10.64 -18.41
CA PRO A 199 20.80 9.31 -18.82
C PRO A 199 19.96 8.23 -18.15
N ALA A 200 19.25 7.44 -18.95
CA ALA A 200 18.53 6.24 -18.53
C ALA A 200 19.49 5.04 -18.53
N HIS A 201 20.35 4.95 -17.51
CA HIS A 201 21.23 3.80 -17.27
C HIS A 201 20.85 3.10 -15.96
#